data_AF-A0A4R6TYH6-F1
#
_entry.id   AF-A0A4R6TYH6-F1
#
_cell.length_a   1.000
_cell.length_b   1.000
_cell.length_c   1.000
_cell.angle_alpha   90.00
_cell.angle_beta   90.00
_cell.angle_gamma   90.00
#
_symmetry.space_group_name_H-M   'P 1'
#
loop_
_entity.id
_entity.type
_entity.pdbx_description
1 polymer ?
#
loop_
_entity_poly.entity_id
_entity_poly.type
_entity_poly.pdbx_seq_one_letter_code
_entity_poly.pdbx_strand_id
1 'polypeptide(L)'
;MGLRLDIEMSIRSYSFYKKEIRRLQRSLVYRFPNPHAGLVAQSGIDSVMPQGSPGKSFPELVEMDRKEQRQFERLLRFEELVHAIEKDAELLEKEEDLILYECMMDEMSYREIAIHMGYNRNKIRQMKEEMLSALCQKCQKCQMLHVLTSENSKLYDGREVGAATS
;
A
#
# COMPACT_ATOMS: atom_id res chain seq x y z
N MET A 1 -2.02 -17.61 5.62
CA MET A 1 -0.70 -16.96 5.66
C MET A 1 -0.77 -15.94 6.79
N GLY A 2 0.26 -15.84 7.65
CA GLY A 2 0.15 -15.03 8.87
C GLY A 2 0.20 -13.53 8.57
N LEU A 3 -0.68 -12.75 9.21
CA LEU A 3 -0.85 -11.30 9.02
C LEU A 3 0.48 -10.50 9.03
N ARG A 4 1.45 -10.92 9.83
CA ARG A 4 2.77 -10.27 9.92
C ARG A 4 3.60 -10.38 8.64
N LEU A 5 3.51 -11.51 7.95
CA LEU A 5 4.21 -11.71 6.68
C LEU A 5 3.62 -10.81 5.59
N ASP A 6 2.30 -10.64 5.59
CA ASP A 6 1.60 -9.79 4.63
C ASP A 6 1.99 -8.31 4.82
N ILE A 7 2.10 -7.86 6.07
CA ILE A 7 2.62 -6.53 6.44
C ILE A 7 4.07 -6.35 5.98
N GLU A 8 4.97 -7.29 6.32
CA GLU A 8 6.38 -7.23 5.94
C GLU A 8 6.55 -7.16 4.41
N MET A 9 5.80 -7.98 3.68
CA MET A 9 5.82 -8.00 2.22
C MET A 9 5.28 -6.70 1.61
N SER A 10 4.25 -6.11 2.21
CA SER A 10 3.66 -4.86 1.75
C SER A 10 4.64 -3.70 1.89
N ILE A 11 5.32 -3.60 3.05
CA ILE A 11 6.37 -2.58 3.29
C ILE A 11 7.49 -2.71 2.26
N ARG A 12 8.01 -3.93 2.05
CA ARG A 12 9.08 -4.17 1.05
C ARG A 12 8.64 -3.91 -0.39
N SER A 13 7.34 -3.96 -0.67
CA SER A 13 6.79 -3.72 -2.02
C SER A 13 6.46 -2.25 -2.28
N TYR A 14 6.74 -1.36 -1.33
CA TYR A 14 6.41 0.07 -1.40
C TYR A 14 6.94 0.75 -2.68
N SER A 15 8.22 0.60 -3.01
CA SER A 15 8.80 1.22 -4.22
C SER A 15 8.16 0.67 -5.51
N PHE A 16 7.84 -0.62 -5.54
CA PHE A 16 7.08 -1.23 -6.63
C PHE A 16 5.68 -0.59 -6.77
N TYR A 17 4.93 -0.44 -5.68
CA TYR A 17 3.62 0.19 -5.71
C TYR A 17 3.70 1.61 -6.28
N LYS A 18 4.65 2.44 -5.84
CA LYS A 18 4.82 3.80 -6.38
C LYS A 18 5.18 3.82 -7.86
N LYS A 19 6.04 2.92 -8.32
CA LYS A 19 6.38 2.81 -9.76
C LYS A 19 5.16 2.41 -10.58
N GLU A 20 4.36 1.48 -10.06
CA GLU A 20 3.18 0.94 -10.76
C GLU A 20 2.00 1.92 -10.76
N ILE A 21 1.77 2.66 -9.67
CA ILE A 21 0.84 3.81 -9.62
C ILE A 21 1.17 4.80 -10.73
N ARG A 22 2.43 5.24 -10.82
CA ARG A 22 2.86 6.17 -11.89
C ARG A 22 2.67 5.59 -13.29
N ARG A 23 2.81 4.28 -13.48
CA ARG A 23 2.57 3.62 -14.79
C ARG A 23 1.08 3.60 -15.13
N LEU A 24 0.23 3.23 -14.15
CA LEU A 24 -1.23 3.15 -14.30
C LEU A 24 -1.86 4.52 -14.50
N GLN A 25 -1.48 5.52 -13.69
CA GLN A 25 -1.93 6.91 -13.83
C GLN A 25 -1.62 7.45 -15.23
N ARG A 26 -0.40 7.25 -15.74
CA ARG A 26 -0.06 7.61 -17.13
C ARG A 26 -0.97 6.91 -18.13
N SER A 27 -1.10 5.58 -18.04
CA SER A 27 -1.91 4.80 -18.99
C SER A 27 -3.39 5.19 -18.99
N LEU A 28 -3.94 5.58 -17.84
CA LEU A 28 -5.35 5.96 -17.70
C LEU A 28 -5.60 7.43 -18.09
N VAL A 29 -4.68 8.35 -17.75
CA VAL A 29 -4.74 9.76 -18.16
C VAL A 29 -4.64 9.92 -19.67
N TYR A 30 -3.81 9.13 -20.35
CA TYR A 30 -3.73 9.18 -21.83
C TYR A 30 -5.01 8.70 -22.52
N ARG A 31 -5.84 7.90 -21.85
CA ARG A 31 -7.07 7.35 -22.44
C ARG A 31 -8.32 8.15 -22.09
N PHE A 32 -8.34 8.76 -20.91
CA PHE A 32 -9.40 9.67 -20.48
C PHE A 32 -8.73 11.03 -20.22
N PRO A 33 -8.87 12.04 -21.10
CA PRO A 33 -8.19 13.32 -20.92
C PRO A 33 -8.66 14.12 -19.68
N ASN A 34 -9.77 13.71 -19.04
CA ASN A 34 -10.29 14.29 -17.80
C ASN A 34 -10.53 13.24 -16.70
N PRO A 35 -9.52 12.64 -16.03
CA PRO A 35 -9.77 11.83 -14.85
C PRO A 35 -9.42 12.55 -13.56
N HIS A 36 -8.34 13.33 -13.49
CA HIS A 36 -7.89 13.96 -12.25
C HIS A 36 -6.91 15.10 -12.56
N ALA A 37 -7.40 16.31 -12.78
CA ALA A 37 -6.55 17.51 -12.82
C ALA A 37 -5.86 17.82 -11.47
N GLY A 38 -6.09 17.00 -10.43
CA GLY A 38 -5.50 17.13 -9.09
C GLY A 38 -4.45 16.08 -8.70
N LEU A 39 -4.20 15.01 -9.48
CA LEU A 39 -3.25 13.96 -9.09
C LEU A 39 -1.80 14.19 -9.55
N VAL A 40 -1.53 15.27 -10.30
CA VAL A 40 -0.20 15.54 -10.89
C VAL A 40 0.63 16.58 -10.11
N ALA A 41 0.23 16.96 -8.89
CA ALA A 41 1.00 17.84 -8.01
C ALA A 41 1.12 17.16 -6.63
N GLN A 42 2.28 16.86 -6.04
CA GLN A 42 3.67 17.13 -6.36
C GLN A 42 4.51 15.89 -5.95
N SER A 43 5.42 15.45 -6.81
CA SER A 43 6.56 14.65 -6.32
C SER A 43 7.62 15.62 -5.81
N GLY A 44 7.54 16.00 -4.55
CA GLY A 44 8.48 16.96 -3.97
C GLY A 44 8.15 17.32 -2.52
N ILE A 45 8.39 16.37 -1.62
CA ILE A 45 8.74 16.58 -0.19
C ILE A 45 7.65 17.19 0.72
N ASP A 46 6.59 17.84 0.22
CA ASP A 46 5.51 18.45 1.05
C ASP A 46 4.08 18.18 0.51
N SER A 47 3.80 16.99 -0.02
CA SER A 47 2.43 16.66 -0.45
C SER A 47 1.61 16.08 0.70
N VAL A 48 1.08 17.00 1.51
CA VAL A 48 -0.14 16.76 2.30
C VAL A 48 -1.16 16.10 1.38
N MET A 49 -1.53 14.85 1.70
CA MET A 49 -2.55 14.05 1.02
C MET A 49 -3.70 14.94 0.50
N PRO A 50 -4.03 14.92 -0.82
CA PRO A 50 -5.22 15.59 -1.26
C PRO A 50 -6.41 14.85 -0.63
N GLN A 51 -7.05 15.53 0.31
CA GLN A 51 -8.35 15.14 0.84
C GLN A 51 -9.29 14.80 -0.32
N GLY A 52 -10.00 13.68 -0.18
CA GLY A 52 -10.78 13.03 -1.22
C GLY A 52 -11.45 13.97 -2.21
N SER A 53 -10.95 13.98 -3.44
CA SER A 53 -11.68 14.46 -4.60
C SER A 53 -12.55 13.32 -5.15
N PRO A 54 -13.77 13.61 -5.63
CA PRO A 54 -14.77 12.59 -5.92
C PRO A 54 -14.21 11.63 -6.98
N GLY A 55 -14.32 10.33 -6.71
CA GLY A 55 -14.04 9.31 -7.71
C GLY A 55 -14.84 9.58 -8.99
N LYS A 56 -14.40 8.98 -10.10
CA LYS A 56 -15.11 9.01 -11.38
C LYS A 56 -16.61 8.88 -11.16
N SER A 57 -17.38 9.70 -11.88
CA SER A 57 -18.82 9.63 -11.81
C SER A 57 -19.30 8.25 -12.28
N PHE A 58 -20.37 7.72 -11.68
CA PHE A 58 -20.95 6.42 -12.06
C PHE A 58 -21.06 6.18 -13.59
N PRO A 59 -21.44 7.17 -14.42
CA PRO A 59 -21.48 7.02 -15.89
C PRO A 59 -20.10 6.74 -16.51
N GLU A 60 -19.05 7.40 -16.04
CA GLU A 60 -17.68 7.24 -16.57
C GLU A 60 -17.06 5.88 -16.19
N LEU A 61 -17.55 5.24 -15.12
CA LEU A 61 -17.17 3.87 -14.75
C LEU A 61 -17.88 2.81 -15.61
N VAL A 62 -19.11 3.09 -16.05
CA VAL A 62 -19.92 2.17 -16.87
C VAL A 62 -19.39 2.05 -18.30
N GLU A 63 -18.73 3.10 -18.81
CA GLU A 63 -18.10 3.10 -20.14
C GLU A 63 -16.71 2.45 -20.17
N MET A 64 -16.17 2.07 -19.01
CA MET A 64 -14.84 1.44 -18.96
C MET A 64 -14.88 0.00 -19.44
N ASP A 65 -13.93 -0.35 -20.29
CA ASP A 65 -13.71 -1.75 -20.65
C ASP A 65 -13.25 -2.54 -19.42
N ARG A 66 -13.60 -3.84 -19.37
CA ARG A 66 -13.19 -4.77 -18.28
C ARG A 66 -11.68 -4.78 -17.98
N LYS A 67 -10.84 -4.40 -18.95
CA LYS A 67 -9.38 -4.28 -18.76
C LYS A 67 -9.02 -3.02 -17.95
N GLU A 68 -9.67 -1.92 -18.24
CA GLU A 68 -9.41 -0.62 -17.61
C GLU A 68 -9.96 -0.59 -16.20
N GLN A 69 -11.13 -1.18 -15.98
CA GLN A 69 -11.72 -1.31 -14.65
C GLN A 69 -10.73 -2.03 -13.71
N ARG A 70 -10.16 -3.15 -14.15
CA ARG A 70 -9.11 -3.88 -13.42
C ARG A 70 -7.84 -3.06 -13.17
N GLN A 71 -7.48 -2.17 -14.10
CA GLN A 71 -6.34 -1.27 -13.94
C GLN A 71 -6.62 -0.17 -12.92
N PHE A 72 -7.84 0.36 -12.93
CA PHE A 72 -8.27 1.40 -12.00
C PHE A 72 -8.46 0.87 -10.57
N GLU A 73 -9.08 -0.29 -10.41
CA GLU A 73 -9.16 -0.98 -9.11
C GLU A 73 -7.77 -1.26 -8.52
N ARG A 74 -6.83 -1.70 -9.36
CA ARG A 74 -5.44 -1.90 -8.95
C ARG A 74 -4.75 -0.60 -8.56
N LEU A 75 -5.01 0.48 -9.29
CA LEU A 75 -4.47 1.80 -8.97
C LEU A 75 -4.92 2.24 -7.58
N LEU A 76 -6.24 2.24 -7.32
CA LEU A 76 -6.80 2.60 -6.03
C LEU A 76 -6.21 1.75 -4.90
N ARG A 77 -6.12 0.44 -5.10
CA ARG A 77 -5.52 -0.49 -4.14
C ARG A 77 -4.07 -0.11 -3.80
N PHE A 78 -3.25 0.19 -4.80
CA PHE A 78 -1.87 0.56 -4.55
C PHE A 78 -1.74 1.92 -3.87
N GLU A 79 -2.60 2.89 -4.21
CA GLU A 79 -2.65 4.18 -3.51
C GLU A 79 -3.03 4.01 -2.04
N GLU A 80 -4.03 3.17 -1.73
CA GLU A 80 -4.41 2.82 -0.35
C GLU A 80 -3.26 2.15 0.41
N LEU A 81 -2.56 1.20 -0.20
CA LEU A 81 -1.41 0.52 0.42
C LEU A 81 -0.24 1.49 0.68
N VAL A 82 0.09 2.35 -0.29
CA VAL A 82 1.16 3.35 -0.14
C VAL A 82 0.81 4.32 1.00
N HIS A 83 -0.41 4.85 1.02
CA HIS A 83 -0.86 5.72 2.10
C HIS A 83 -0.83 5.02 3.46
N ALA A 84 -1.27 3.76 3.53
CA ALA A 84 -1.23 2.99 4.77
C ALA A 84 0.19 2.75 5.28
N ILE A 85 1.15 2.46 4.40
CA ILE A 85 2.57 2.29 4.74
C ILE A 85 3.15 3.61 5.28
N GLU A 86 2.90 4.73 4.60
CA GLU A 86 3.37 6.05 5.04
C GLU A 86 2.76 6.46 6.39
N LYS A 87 1.47 6.20 6.59
CA LYS A 87 0.77 6.41 7.86
C LYS A 87 1.31 5.54 9.00
N ASP A 88 1.58 4.28 8.73
CA ASP A 88 2.06 3.34 9.76
C ASP A 88 3.48 3.70 10.23
N ALA A 89 4.30 4.35 9.38
CA ALA A 89 5.59 4.89 9.79
C ALA A 89 5.45 5.97 10.88
N GLU A 90 4.40 6.82 10.84
CA GLU A 90 4.11 7.83 11.87
C GLU A 90 3.80 7.20 13.25
N LEU A 91 3.48 5.91 13.31
CA LEU A 91 3.20 5.20 14.56
C LEU A 91 4.46 4.69 15.24
N LEU A 92 5.62 4.74 14.58
CA LEU A 92 6.91 4.30 15.13
C LEU A 92 7.51 5.43 15.97
N GLU A 93 7.63 5.20 17.28
CA GLU A 93 8.14 6.20 18.22
C GLU A 93 9.66 6.17 18.36
N LYS A 94 10.29 5.02 18.07
CA LYS A 94 11.73 4.86 18.16
C LYS A 94 12.37 5.18 16.82
N GLU A 95 13.35 6.07 16.83
CA GLU A 95 14.15 6.44 15.65
C GLU A 95 14.76 5.21 14.96
N GLU A 96 15.29 4.26 15.73
CA GLU A 96 15.87 3.03 15.20
C GLU A 96 14.85 2.16 14.44
N ASP A 97 13.59 2.12 14.91
CA ASP A 97 12.51 1.38 14.26
C ASP A 97 12.07 2.07 12.97
N LEU A 98 12.03 3.41 12.98
CA LEU A 98 11.74 4.23 11.79
C LEU A 98 12.81 4.04 10.71
N ILE A 99 14.10 4.15 11.06
CA ILE A 99 15.21 3.93 10.12
C ILE A 99 15.15 2.51 9.54
N LEU A 100 14.88 1.50 10.37
CA LEU A 100 14.72 0.12 9.89
C LEU A 100 13.55 0.00 8.90
N TYR A 101 12.42 0.65 9.19
CA TYR A 101 11.23 0.67 8.34
C TYR A 101 11.51 1.34 6.99
N GLU A 102 12.14 2.51 6.98
CA GLU A 102 12.53 3.25 5.78
C GLU A 102 13.49 2.42 4.92
N CYS A 103 14.50 1.80 5.53
CA CYS A 103 15.40 0.90 4.81
C CYS A 103 14.66 -0.28 4.15
N MET A 104 13.59 -0.79 4.79
CA MET A 104 12.75 -1.83 4.20
C MET A 104 11.92 -1.32 3.03
N MET A 105 11.42 -0.08 3.09
CA MET A 105 10.72 0.59 1.98
C MET A 105 11.64 0.83 0.77
N ASP A 106 12.92 1.08 1.03
CA ASP A 106 13.99 1.23 0.02
C ASP A 106 14.50 -0.10 -0.53
N GLU A 107 13.79 -1.20 -0.27
CA GLU A 107 14.10 -2.55 -0.75
C GLU A 107 15.46 -3.10 -0.26
N MET A 108 16.07 -2.51 0.78
CA MET A 108 17.36 -2.98 1.31
C MET A 108 17.24 -4.40 1.88
N SER A 109 18.28 -5.21 1.64
CA SER A 109 18.41 -6.52 2.25
C SER A 109 18.76 -6.39 3.74
N TYR A 110 18.36 -7.36 4.56
CA TYR A 110 18.75 -7.37 5.98
C TYR A 110 20.27 -7.34 6.23
N ARG A 111 21.07 -7.70 5.21
CA ARG A 111 22.52 -7.57 5.28
C ARG A 111 22.95 -6.11 5.11
N GLU A 112 22.42 -5.41 4.12
CA GLU A 112 22.70 -3.99 3.89
C GLU A 112 22.23 -3.14 5.06
N ILE A 113 21.04 -3.43 5.59
CA ILE A 113 20.49 -2.75 6.77
C ILE A 113 21.40 -2.95 7.99
N ALA A 114 21.86 -4.18 8.23
CA ALA A 114 22.77 -4.47 9.33
C ALA A 114 24.07 -3.66 9.23
N ILE A 115 24.63 -3.53 8.01
CA ILE A 115 25.81 -2.70 7.76
C ILE A 115 25.49 -1.22 7.99
N HIS A 116 24.36 -0.73 7.46
CA HIS A 116 23.93 0.67 7.56
C HIS A 116 23.75 1.11 9.01
N MET A 117 23.09 0.28 9.83
CA MET A 117 22.82 0.58 11.24
C MET A 117 23.96 0.19 12.19
N GLY A 118 25.03 -0.44 11.70
CA GLY A 118 26.13 -0.91 12.54
C GLY A 118 25.75 -2.08 13.48
N TYR A 119 24.71 -2.84 13.15
CA TYR A 119 24.25 -3.99 13.93
C TYR A 119 24.59 -5.33 13.28
N ASN A 120 24.47 -6.40 14.06
CA ASN A 120 24.49 -7.75 13.49
C ASN A 120 23.11 -8.12 12.90
N ARG A 121 23.09 -9.09 11.98
CA ARG A 121 21.87 -9.53 11.29
C ARG A 121 20.79 -10.07 12.24
N ASN A 122 21.17 -10.67 13.37
CA ASN A 122 20.21 -11.21 14.33
C ASN A 122 19.49 -10.10 15.09
N LYS A 123 20.21 -9.03 15.45
CA LYS A 123 19.65 -7.84 16.07
C LYS A 123 18.66 -7.14 15.14
N ILE A 124 18.98 -7.00 13.85
CA ILE A 124 18.03 -6.47 12.85
C ILE A 124 16.76 -7.32 12.76
N ARG A 125 16.89 -8.65 12.74
CA ARG A 125 15.72 -9.54 12.73
C ARG A 125 14.86 -9.37 13.98
N GLN A 126 15.49 -9.28 15.14
CA GLN A 126 14.79 -9.05 16.41
C GLN A 126 14.05 -7.71 16.38
N MET A 127 14.73 -6.63 16.02
CA MET A 127 14.13 -5.29 15.92
C MET A 127 12.95 -5.29 14.94
N LYS A 128 13.09 -5.95 13.79
CA LYS A 128 12.00 -6.12 12.82
C LYS A 128 10.79 -6.82 13.44
N GLU A 129 10.99 -7.93 14.15
CA GLU A 129 9.87 -8.65 14.79
C GLU A 129 9.20 -7.83 15.90
N GLU A 130 9.97 -7.07 16.68
CA GLU A 130 9.47 -6.16 17.71
C GLU A 130 8.66 -5.02 17.09
N MET A 131 9.20 -4.37 16.05
CA MET A 131 8.55 -3.30 15.29
C MET A 131 7.25 -3.77 14.62
N LEU A 132 7.27 -4.91 13.91
CA LEU A 132 6.07 -5.50 13.31
C LEU A 132 5.03 -5.87 14.39
N SER A 133 5.49 -6.36 15.54
CA SER A 133 4.59 -6.66 16.66
C SER A 133 3.96 -5.39 17.24
N ALA A 134 4.71 -4.30 17.34
CA ALA A 134 4.19 -3.01 17.79
C ALA A 134 3.13 -2.44 16.82
N LEU A 135 3.40 -2.51 15.51
CA LEU A 135 2.43 -2.11 14.48
C LEU A 135 1.15 -2.96 14.54
N CYS A 136 1.28 -4.28 14.68
CA CYS A 136 0.13 -5.17 14.85
C CYS A 136 -0.64 -4.90 16.15
N GLN A 137 0.02 -4.57 17.26
CA GLN A 137 -0.64 -4.30 18.55
C GLN A 137 -1.38 -2.95 18.56
N LYS A 138 -0.88 -1.96 17.81
CA LYS A 138 -1.59 -0.69 17.55
C LYS A 138 -2.82 -0.86 16.62
N CYS A 139 -3.22 -2.12 16.36
CA CYS A 139 -4.34 -2.71 15.62
C CYS A 139 -5.62 -1.87 15.37
N GLN A 140 -6.04 -0.97 16.26
CA GLN A 140 -7.18 -0.08 16.01
C GLN A 140 -6.84 1.12 15.11
N LYS A 141 -5.55 1.43 14.90
CA LYS A 141 -5.05 2.57 14.12
C LYS A 141 -4.18 2.18 12.91
N CYS A 142 -3.75 0.92 12.81
CA CYS A 142 -2.95 0.43 11.69
C CYS A 142 -3.82 0.32 10.43
N GLN A 143 -3.59 1.22 9.46
CA GLN A 143 -4.42 1.29 8.26
C GLN A 143 -4.15 0.12 7.32
N MET A 144 -2.91 -0.39 7.30
CA MET A 144 -2.53 -1.50 6.45
C MET A 144 -3.29 -2.78 6.79
N LEU A 145 -3.59 -2.99 8.08
CA LEU A 145 -4.42 -4.10 8.53
C LEU A 145 -5.86 -4.00 7.99
N HIS A 146 -6.45 -2.81 8.00
CA HIS A 146 -7.81 -2.60 7.46
C HIS A 146 -7.87 -2.89 5.96
N VAL A 147 -6.86 -2.45 5.20
CA VAL A 147 -6.76 -2.74 3.77
C VAL A 147 -6.68 -4.26 3.55
N LEU A 148 -5.72 -4.94 4.17
CA LEU A 148 -5.49 -6.38 3.99
C LEU A 148 -6.63 -7.27 4.52
N THR A 149 -7.34 -6.86 5.57
CA THR A 149 -8.50 -7.61 6.09
C THR A 149 -9.76 -7.41 5.26
N SER A 150 -9.97 -6.22 4.69
CA SER A 150 -11.06 -5.98 3.72
C SER A 150 -10.89 -6.76 2.41
N GLU A 151 -9.65 -7.11 2.05
CA GLU A 151 -9.34 -7.96 0.90
C GLU A 151 -9.74 -9.42 1.13
N ASN A 152 -9.52 -9.94 2.35
CA ASN A 152 -9.92 -11.30 2.68
C ASN A 152 -11.44 -11.47 2.63
N SER A 153 -12.24 -10.51 3.11
CA SER A 153 -13.71 -10.61 3.05
C SER A 153 -14.27 -10.55 1.62
N LYS A 154 -13.71 -9.70 0.74
CA LYS A 154 -14.12 -9.61 -0.68
C LYS A 154 -13.80 -10.89 -1.48
N LEU A 155 -12.77 -11.63 -1.09
CA LEU A 155 -12.45 -12.94 -1.68
C LEU A 155 -13.44 -14.05 -1.26
N TYR A 156 -14.10 -13.92 -0.11
CA TYR A 156 -15.14 -14.87 0.35
C TYR A 156 -16.51 -14.56 -0.27
N ASP A 157 -16.87 -13.29 -0.47
CA ASP A 157 -18.14 -12.90 -1.11
C ASP A 157 -18.19 -13.26 -2.62
N GLY A 158 -17.05 -13.34 -3.28
CA GLY A 158 -16.94 -13.71 -4.69
C GLY A 158 -17.11 -15.21 -5.01
N ARG A 159 -17.30 -16.08 -4.00
CA ARG A 159 -17.53 -17.53 -4.20
C ARG A 159 -18.99 -17.97 -4.05
N GLU A 160 -19.90 -17.10 -3.64
CA GLU A 160 -21.33 -17.42 -3.54
C GLU A 160 -22.18 -16.73 -4.62
N VAL A 161 -21.82 -16.89 -5.89
CA VAL A 161 -22.79 -16.69 -6.99
C VAL A 161 -22.54 -17.76 -8.05
N GLY A 162 -22.88 -19.01 -7.73
CA GLY A 162 -22.71 -20.12 -8.68
C GLY A 162 -23.35 -21.45 -8.28
N ALA A 163 -24.23 -21.50 -7.29
CA ALA A 163 -24.88 -22.75 -6.87
C ALA A 163 -26.28 -22.50 -6.26
N ALA A 164 -27.23 -22.06 -7.08
CA ALA A 164 -28.69 -22.12 -6.87
C ALA A 164 -29.33 -21.33 -8.02
N THR A 165 -30.26 -21.79 -8.85
CA THR A 165 -31.02 -23.04 -8.99
C THR A 165 -31.64 -22.96 -10.39
N SER A 166 -31.47 -24.01 -11.19
CA SER A 166 -32.38 -24.39 -12.27
C SER A 166 -33.44 -25.34 -11.74
#